data_AF-A0A8H7E975-F1
#
_entry.id   AF-A0A8H7E975-F1
#
_cell.length_a   1.000
_cell.length_b   1.000
_cell.length_c   1.000
_cell.angle_alpha   90.00
_cell.angle_beta   90.00
_cell.angle_gamma   90.00
#
_symmetry.space_group_name_H-M   'P 1'
#
loop_
_entity.id
_entity.type
_entity.pdbx_description
1 polymer ?
#
loop_
_entity_poly.entity_id
_entity_poly.type
_entity_poly.pdbx_seq_one_letter_code
_entity_poly.pdbx_strand_id
1 'polypeptide(L)'
;MSSNYSFHAIPIYWVIALYPHMYSQMIFKKGANGQLDNANPRGASTLEFYRKCCPGPLYTKAERAEACHKNNMENAPFFIGAILAGNLAGLDSGMFHSHGCSSINDDKRQDIDDMSRSEEVEANQDNIATMNTLAGAYIGLRLVYSFMYVKIQTNTPSYLRSVTWTASVAVLMTMFVKAGNKMNSALGL
;
A
#
# COMPACT_ATOMS: atom_id res chain seq x y z
N MET A 1 11.34 1.15 -21.74
CA MET A 1 11.63 0.66 -20.38
C MET A 1 10.62 1.28 -19.43
N SER A 2 9.70 0.50 -18.85
CA SER A 2 8.90 0.99 -17.73
C SER A 2 9.69 0.89 -16.44
N SER A 3 9.73 2.00 -15.70
CA SER A 3 10.35 2.02 -14.37
C SER A 3 9.41 1.38 -13.35
N ASN A 4 9.97 0.68 -12.36
CA ASN A 4 9.23 0.21 -11.20
C ASN A 4 9.13 1.30 -10.14
N TYR A 5 7.90 1.64 -9.78
CA TYR A 5 7.57 2.65 -8.77
C TYR A 5 6.97 2.02 -7.51
N SER A 6 6.90 0.70 -7.43
CA SER A 6 6.25 -0.03 -6.33
C SER A 6 6.90 0.23 -4.97
N PHE A 7 8.22 0.47 -4.90
CA PHE A 7 8.88 0.86 -3.66
C PHE A 7 8.46 2.25 -3.16
N HIS A 8 8.14 3.19 -4.07
CA HIS A 8 7.63 4.52 -3.70
C HIS A 8 6.22 4.43 -3.08
N ALA A 9 5.52 3.31 -3.30
CA ALA A 9 4.23 3.05 -2.68
C ALA A 9 4.33 2.98 -1.15
N ILE A 10 5.47 2.55 -0.59
CA ILE A 10 5.67 2.43 0.87
C ILE A 10 5.62 3.80 1.57
N PRO A 11 6.43 4.81 1.21
CA PRO A 11 6.33 6.13 1.83
C PRO A 11 5.00 6.82 1.55
N ILE A 12 4.42 6.64 0.36
CA ILE A 12 3.07 7.17 0.05
C ILE A 12 2.02 6.57 1.00
N TYR A 13 2.08 5.25 1.24
CA TYR A 13 1.19 4.57 2.17
C TYR A 13 1.30 5.15 3.59
N TRP A 14 2.51 5.41 4.07
CA TRP A 14 2.73 6.03 5.37
C TRP A 14 2.07 7.40 5.49
N VAL A 15 2.18 8.26 4.46
CA VAL A 15 1.51 9.56 4.46
C VAL A 15 -0.01 9.41 4.56
N ILE A 16 -0.58 8.45 3.84
CA ILE A 16 -2.02 8.16 3.87
C ILE A 16 -2.45 7.63 5.23
N ALA A 17 -1.66 6.73 5.84
CA ALA A 17 -1.93 6.17 7.14
C ALA A 17 -1.84 7.22 8.26
N LEU A 18 -0.91 8.17 8.15
CA LEU A 18 -0.69 9.23 9.16
C LEU A 18 -1.71 10.37 9.06
N TYR A 19 -2.25 10.66 7.88
CA TYR A 19 -3.17 11.78 7.68
C TYR A 19 -4.40 11.77 8.63
N PRO A 20 -5.13 10.64 8.82
CA PRO A 20 -6.25 10.58 9.78
C PRO A 20 -5.82 10.84 11.23
N HIS A 21 -4.62 10.41 11.63
CA HIS A 21 -4.08 10.69 12.96
C HIS A 21 -3.87 12.18 13.14
N MET A 22 -3.19 12.84 12.19
CA MET A 22 -2.99 14.30 12.22
C MET A 22 -4.33 15.05 12.29
N TYR A 23 -5.32 14.63 11.50
CA TYR A 23 -6.65 15.22 11.50
C TYR A 23 -7.36 15.08 12.87
N SER A 24 -7.24 13.92 13.51
CA SER A 24 -7.80 13.69 14.85
C SER A 24 -7.15 14.59 15.90
N GLN A 25 -5.83 14.66 15.93
CA GLN A 25 -5.08 15.49 16.88
C GLN A 25 -5.44 16.96 16.75
N MET A 26 -5.69 17.46 15.52
CA MET A 26 -6.18 18.83 15.30
C MET A 26 -7.57 19.07 15.89
N ILE A 27 -8.47 18.08 15.83
CA ILE A 27 -9.81 18.18 16.43
C ILE A 27 -9.71 18.18 17.94
N PHE A 28 -8.94 17.26 18.54
CA PHE A 28 -8.75 17.22 19.99
C PHE A 28 -8.10 18.50 20.51
N LYS A 29 -7.08 19.02 19.82
CA LYS A 29 -6.45 20.30 20.17
C LYS A 29 -7.45 21.44 20.17
N LYS A 30 -8.34 21.51 19.18
CA LYS A 30 -9.38 22.55 19.09
C LYS A 30 -10.45 22.38 20.18
N GLY A 31 -10.90 21.16 20.43
CA GLY A 31 -11.93 20.88 21.44
C GLY A 31 -11.44 20.99 22.88
N ALA A 32 -10.15 20.80 23.12
CA ALA A 32 -9.51 20.92 24.43
C ALA A 32 -8.85 22.29 24.68
N ASN A 33 -9.14 23.32 23.87
CA ASN A 33 -8.50 24.64 23.97
C ASN A 33 -6.96 24.60 24.05
N GLY A 34 -6.34 23.67 23.32
CA GLY A 34 -4.88 23.49 23.27
C GLY A 34 -4.29 22.61 24.38
N GLN A 35 -5.09 22.13 25.33
CA GLN A 35 -4.63 21.23 26.39
C GLN A 35 -4.52 19.80 25.83
N LEU A 36 -3.33 19.46 25.34
CA LEU A 36 -2.98 18.09 24.92
C LEU A 36 -2.05 17.49 25.98
N ASP A 37 -2.43 16.32 26.51
CA ASP A 37 -1.50 15.51 27.29
C ASP A 37 -0.57 14.75 26.33
N ASN A 38 0.63 15.32 26.14
CA ASN A 38 1.68 14.68 25.34
C ASN A 38 2.43 13.57 26.09
N ALA A 39 2.31 13.51 27.42
CA ALA A 39 2.95 12.45 28.21
C ALA A 39 2.15 11.15 28.08
N ASN A 40 0.82 11.23 27.97
CA ASN A 40 -0.03 10.06 27.75
C ASN A 40 -1.19 10.34 26.75
N PRO A 41 -0.90 10.54 25.46
CA PRO A 41 -1.91 10.95 24.47
C PRO A 41 -2.97 9.88 24.17
N ARG A 42 -2.71 8.63 24.57
CA ARG A 42 -3.60 7.47 24.38
C ARG A 42 -4.11 6.88 25.70
N GLY A 43 -3.85 7.56 26.82
CA GLY A 43 -4.29 7.13 28.13
C GLY A 43 -5.80 7.19 28.29
N ALA A 44 -6.35 6.31 29.13
CA ALA A 44 -7.78 6.31 29.45
C ALA A 44 -8.24 7.65 30.05
N SER A 45 -7.42 8.24 30.94
CA SER A 45 -7.67 9.56 31.54
C SER A 45 -7.71 10.68 30.49
N THR A 46 -6.82 10.65 29.50
CA THR A 46 -6.74 11.63 28.41
C THR A 46 -7.95 11.52 27.47
N LEU A 47 -8.38 10.30 27.17
CA LEU A 47 -9.59 10.06 26.37
C LEU A 47 -10.85 10.53 27.09
N GLU A 48 -10.96 10.28 28.41
CA GLU A 48 -12.07 10.80 29.22
C GLU A 48 -12.10 12.33 29.26
N PHE A 49 -10.93 12.96 29.38
CA PHE A 49 -10.81 14.41 29.31
C PHE A 49 -11.31 14.95 27.95
N TYR A 50 -10.85 14.38 26.83
CA TYR A 50 -11.32 14.79 25.51
C TYR A 50 -12.82 14.56 25.32
N ARG A 51 -13.38 13.49 25.88
CA ARG A 51 -14.83 13.22 25.85
C ARG A 51 -15.63 14.28 26.59
N LYS A 52 -15.10 14.84 27.68
CA LYS A 52 -15.75 15.89 28.48
C LYS A 52 -15.63 17.27 27.83
N CYS A 53 -14.48 17.58 27.23
CA CYS A 53 -14.22 18.91 26.66
C CYS A 53 -14.73 19.09 25.23
N CYS A 54 -14.76 18.02 24.42
CA CYS A 54 -15.16 18.13 23.01
C CYS A 54 -16.68 17.99 22.82
N PRO A 55 -17.30 18.82 21.97
CA PRO A 55 -18.66 18.59 21.50
C PRO A 55 -18.81 17.19 20.90
N GLY A 56 -19.88 16.47 21.27
CA GLY A 56 -20.10 15.06 20.88
C GLY A 56 -19.84 14.75 19.39
N PRO A 57 -20.40 15.51 18.43
CA PRO A 57 -20.15 15.27 17.00
C PRO A 57 -18.70 15.43 16.55
N LEU A 58 -17.93 16.32 17.20
CA LEU A 58 -16.50 16.50 16.93
C LEU A 58 -15.68 15.35 17.53
N TYR A 59 -16.00 14.92 18.75
CA TYR A 59 -15.36 13.78 19.39
C TYR A 59 -15.51 12.51 18.55
N THR A 60 -16.73 12.17 18.12
CA THR A 60 -16.94 10.97 17.29
C THR A 60 -16.21 11.06 15.95
N LYS A 61 -16.01 12.26 15.40
CA LYS A 61 -15.22 12.44 14.18
C LYS A 61 -13.72 12.17 14.42
N ALA A 62 -13.17 12.67 15.52
CA ALA A 62 -11.79 12.41 15.92
C ALA A 62 -11.56 10.92 16.21
N GLU A 63 -12.49 10.28 16.91
CA GLU A 63 -12.46 8.84 17.19
C GLU A 63 -12.46 8.00 15.91
N ARG A 64 -13.33 8.32 14.94
CA ARG A 64 -13.32 7.65 13.63
C ARG A 64 -12.00 7.86 12.89
N ALA A 65 -11.40 9.04 12.96
CA ALA A 65 -10.12 9.31 12.32
C ALA A 65 -8.96 8.52 12.96
N GLU A 66 -8.92 8.39 14.30
CA GLU A 66 -7.98 7.50 14.99
C GLU A 66 -8.19 6.03 14.64
N ALA A 67 -9.44 5.58 14.58
CA ALA A 67 -9.75 4.20 14.20
C ALA A 67 -9.32 3.90 12.75
N CYS A 68 -9.48 4.86 11.84
CA CYS A 68 -8.95 4.77 10.47
C CYS A 68 -7.42 4.67 10.43
N HIS A 69 -6.71 5.49 11.21
CA HIS A 69 -5.26 5.42 11.32
C HIS A 69 -4.81 4.04 11.81
N LYS A 70 -5.39 3.54 12.91
CA LYS A 70 -5.06 2.22 13.46
C LYS A 70 -5.31 1.09 12.44
N ASN A 71 -6.43 1.14 11.72
CA ASN A 71 -6.71 0.16 10.68
C ASN A 71 -5.66 0.17 9.55
N ASN A 72 -5.23 1.35 9.10
CA ASN A 72 -4.14 1.43 8.14
C ASN A 72 -2.83 0.88 8.73
N MET A 73 -2.50 1.21 9.98
CA MET A 73 -1.30 0.68 10.64
C MET A 73 -1.29 -0.85 10.78
N GLU A 74 -2.44 -1.48 11.03
CA GLU A 74 -2.58 -2.95 11.08
C GLU A 74 -2.37 -3.60 9.70
N ASN A 75 -2.67 -2.89 8.61
CA ASN A 75 -2.52 -3.39 7.24
C ASN A 75 -1.13 -3.11 6.65
N ALA A 76 -0.38 -2.16 7.21
CA ALA A 76 0.94 -1.74 6.71
C ALA A 76 1.93 -2.90 6.57
N PRO A 77 2.09 -3.82 7.55
CA PRO A 77 3.06 -4.90 7.45
C PRO A 77 2.76 -5.85 6.28
N PHE A 78 1.48 -6.13 6.02
CA PHE A 78 1.10 -7.00 4.92
C PHE A 78 1.36 -6.34 3.56
N PHE A 79 1.06 -5.05 3.42
CA PHE A 79 1.32 -4.32 2.18
C PHE A 79 2.82 -4.22 1.88
N ILE A 80 3.63 -3.85 2.89
CA ILE A 80 5.09 -3.80 2.77
C ILE A 80 5.63 -5.18 2.41
N GLY A 81 5.16 -6.23 3.09
CA GLY A 81 5.51 -7.61 2.79
C GLY A 81 5.19 -8.01 1.35
N ALA A 82 4.04 -7.60 0.81
CA ALA A 82 3.65 -7.89 -0.57
C ALA A 82 4.54 -7.18 -1.60
N ILE A 83 4.87 -5.91 -1.37
CA ILE A 83 5.80 -5.16 -2.22
C ILE A 83 7.18 -5.84 -2.20
N LEU A 84 7.71 -6.17 -1.02
CA LEU A 84 8.99 -6.84 -0.90
C LEU A 84 8.98 -8.23 -1.57
N ALA A 85 7.99 -9.07 -1.26
CA ALA A 85 7.86 -10.40 -1.84
C ALA A 85 7.75 -10.36 -3.37
N GLY A 86 6.97 -9.41 -3.89
CA GLY A 86 6.80 -9.24 -5.33
C GLY A 86 8.08 -8.80 -6.05
N ASN A 87 8.79 -7.82 -5.50
CA ASN A 87 10.07 -7.39 -6.08
C ASN A 87 11.15 -8.48 -5.94
N LEU A 88 11.22 -9.18 -4.80
CA LEU A 88 12.15 -10.30 -4.58
C LEU A 88 11.86 -11.51 -5.47
N ALA A 89 10.59 -11.76 -5.80
CA ALA A 89 10.20 -12.79 -6.76
C ALA A 89 10.57 -12.44 -8.21
N GLY A 90 11.17 -11.29 -8.47
CA GLY A 90 11.57 -10.86 -9.81
C GLY A 90 10.41 -10.32 -10.65
N LEU A 91 9.32 -9.85 -10.02
CA LEU A 91 8.29 -9.09 -10.74
C LEU A 91 8.79 -7.69 -11.16
N ASP A 92 9.99 -7.30 -10.73
CA ASP A 92 10.68 -6.04 -11.05
C ASP A 92 11.75 -6.17 -12.15
N SER A 93 12.06 -7.37 -12.64
CA SER A 93 13.33 -7.67 -13.31
C SER A 93 13.55 -6.95 -14.65
N GLY A 94 13.95 -5.68 -14.60
CA GLY A 94 14.46 -4.89 -15.71
C GLY A 94 15.94 -4.52 -15.55
N MET A 95 16.68 -5.11 -14.60
CA MET A 95 18.00 -4.58 -14.22
C MET A 95 19.12 -5.61 -13.97
N PHE A 96 19.12 -6.75 -14.64
CA PHE A 96 20.29 -7.63 -14.62
C PHE A 96 20.66 -8.18 -16.00
N HIS A 97 20.95 -7.28 -16.94
CA HIS A 97 21.78 -7.64 -18.09
C HIS A 97 23.18 -7.05 -17.91
N SER A 98 24.03 -7.91 -17.31
CA SER A 98 25.47 -7.87 -17.44
C SER A 98 25.85 -7.73 -18.91
N HIS A 99 26.58 -6.67 -19.26
CA HIS A 99 27.20 -6.52 -20.58
C HIS A 99 28.22 -7.65 -20.79
N GLY A 100 27.75 -8.76 -21.38
CA GLY A 100 28.62 -9.84 -21.85
C GLY A 100 29.39 -9.37 -23.09
N CYS A 101 30.71 -9.29 -22.95
CA CYS A 101 31.67 -9.05 -24.02
C CYS A 101 31.39 -9.98 -25.22
N SER A 102 31.09 -9.39 -26.37
CA SER A 102 30.76 -10.13 -27.60
C SER A 102 32.05 -10.64 -28.26
N SER A 103 32.17 -11.97 -28.38
CA SER A 103 33.18 -12.60 -29.24
C SER A 103 32.51 -13.02 -30.55
N ILE A 104 33.25 -12.80 -31.63
CA ILE A 104 32.84 -12.89 -33.03
C ILE A 104 32.69 -14.36 -33.44
N ASN A 105 31.44 -14.82 -33.68
CA ASN A 105 30.96 -15.85 -34.64
C ASN A 105 29.73 -16.64 -34.09
N ASP A 106 28.51 -16.09 -34.17
CA ASP A 106 27.29 -16.77 -33.67
C ASP A 106 25.97 -16.41 -34.42
N ASP A 107 26.00 -16.06 -35.72
CA ASP A 107 24.87 -15.44 -36.45
C ASP A 107 23.49 -16.14 -36.29
N LYS A 108 23.42 -17.48 -36.35
CA LYS A 108 22.15 -18.23 -36.20
C LYS A 108 21.73 -18.52 -34.77
N ARG A 109 22.68 -18.49 -33.83
CA ARG A 109 22.42 -18.66 -32.40
C ARG A 109 21.94 -17.33 -31.81
N GLN A 110 22.50 -16.24 -32.33
CA GLN A 110 22.16 -14.87 -32.02
C GLN A 110 20.72 -14.49 -32.39
N ASP A 111 20.19 -14.95 -33.53
CA ASP A 111 18.77 -14.75 -33.88
C ASP A 111 17.79 -15.43 -32.90
N ILE A 112 18.14 -16.64 -32.42
CA ILE A 112 17.35 -17.39 -31.44
C ILE A 112 17.45 -16.74 -30.06
N ASP A 113 18.65 -16.29 -29.69
CA ASP A 113 18.92 -15.58 -28.44
C ASP A 113 18.26 -14.19 -28.43
N ASP A 114 18.15 -13.51 -29.58
CA ASP A 114 17.48 -12.23 -29.71
C ASP A 114 15.95 -12.38 -29.62
N MET A 115 15.39 -13.47 -30.16
CA MET A 115 13.97 -13.79 -30.05
C MET A 115 13.58 -14.18 -28.61
N SER A 116 14.34 -15.07 -27.95
CA SER A 116 14.10 -15.42 -26.53
C SER A 116 14.29 -14.22 -25.61
N ARG A 117 15.29 -13.37 -25.87
CA ARG A 117 15.48 -12.10 -25.18
C ARG A 117 14.30 -11.14 -25.37
N SER A 118 13.69 -11.11 -26.55
CA SER A 118 12.52 -10.27 -26.81
C SER A 118 11.30 -10.71 -25.99
N GLU A 119 11.06 -12.03 -25.89
CA GLU A 119 10.00 -12.60 -25.05
C GLU A 119 10.27 -12.36 -23.56
N GLU A 120 11.52 -12.50 -23.10
CA GLU A 120 11.90 -12.20 -21.72
C GLU A 120 11.74 -10.71 -21.38
N VAL A 121 12.09 -9.82 -22.30
CA VAL A 121 11.92 -8.37 -22.13
C VAL A 121 10.44 -8.00 -22.06
N GLU A 122 9.59 -8.59 -22.91
CA GLU A 122 8.13 -8.39 -22.88
C GLU A 122 7.51 -8.93 -21.58
N ALA A 123 7.87 -10.15 -21.18
CA ALA A 123 7.40 -10.74 -19.93
C ALA A 123 7.83 -9.93 -18.69
N ASN A 124 9.05 -9.38 -18.67
CA ASN A 124 9.53 -8.53 -17.59
C ASN A 124 8.81 -7.18 -17.55
N GLN A 125 8.53 -6.60 -18.71
CA GLN A 125 7.80 -5.36 -18.88
C GLN A 125 6.35 -5.49 -18.35
N ASP A 126 5.69 -6.64 -18.58
CA ASP A 126 4.37 -6.94 -18.05
C ASP A 126 4.36 -7.15 -16.53
N ASN A 127 5.42 -7.74 -15.97
CA ASN A 127 5.56 -7.93 -14.53
C ASN A 127 5.72 -6.57 -13.80
N ILE A 128 6.52 -5.66 -14.35
CA ILE A 128 6.72 -4.31 -13.80
C ILE A 128 5.40 -3.52 -13.84
N ALA A 129 4.69 -3.56 -14.97
CA ALA A 129 3.39 -2.91 -15.12
C ALA A 129 2.35 -3.46 -14.13
N THR A 130 2.35 -4.79 -13.93
CA THR A 130 1.50 -5.46 -12.95
C THR A 130 1.78 -4.98 -11.53
N MET A 131 3.06 -4.92 -11.12
CA MET A 131 3.44 -4.50 -9.78
C MET A 131 3.03 -3.05 -9.50
N ASN A 132 3.33 -2.14 -10.44
CA ASN A 132 2.96 -0.73 -10.34
C ASN A 132 1.43 -0.56 -10.27
N THR A 133 0.69 -1.29 -11.10
CA THR A 133 -0.78 -1.23 -11.14
C THR A 133 -1.39 -1.72 -9.83
N LEU A 134 -0.94 -2.87 -9.32
CA LEU A 134 -1.46 -3.41 -8.07
C LEU A 134 -1.10 -2.50 -6.88
N ALA A 135 0.13 -1.98 -6.83
CA ALA A 135 0.56 -1.07 -5.76
C ALA A 135 -0.25 0.24 -5.78
N GLY A 136 -0.43 0.82 -6.98
CA GLY A 136 -1.25 2.01 -7.18
C GLY A 136 -2.72 1.77 -6.84
N ALA A 137 -3.29 0.65 -7.27
CA ALA A 137 -4.68 0.27 -6.97
C ALA A 137 -4.90 0.12 -5.46
N TYR A 138 -3.97 -0.54 -4.75
CA TYR A 138 -4.06 -0.69 -3.30
C TYR A 138 -4.04 0.68 -2.59
N ILE A 139 -3.10 1.56 -2.97
CA ILE A 139 -3.02 2.93 -2.43
C ILE A 139 -4.30 3.72 -2.72
N GLY A 140 -4.80 3.66 -3.95
CA GLY A 140 -6.02 4.34 -4.36
C GLY A 140 -7.23 3.87 -3.56
N LEU A 141 -7.39 2.56 -3.38
CA LEU A 141 -8.46 2.00 -2.55
C LEU A 141 -8.31 2.41 -1.08
N ARG A 142 -7.09 2.52 -0.56
CA ARG A 142 -6.83 2.97 0.82
C ARG A 142 -7.12 4.46 1.02
N LEU A 143 -6.84 5.30 0.02
CA LEU A 143 -7.25 6.71 0.00
C LEU A 143 -8.77 6.83 0.06
N VAL A 144 -9.48 6.11 -0.81
CA VAL A 144 -10.94 6.10 -0.86
C VAL A 144 -11.53 5.59 0.46
N TYR A 145 -11.03 4.47 0.97
CA TYR A 145 -11.43 3.91 2.26
C TYR A 145 -11.23 4.91 3.39
N SER A 146 -10.06 5.56 3.47
CA SER A 146 -9.73 6.50 4.54
C SER A 146 -10.62 7.75 4.48
N PHE A 147 -10.88 8.27 3.27
CA PHE A 147 -11.81 9.38 3.08
C PHE A 147 -13.23 9.02 3.54
N MET A 148 -13.73 7.86 3.12
CA MET A 148 -15.04 7.35 3.48
C MET A 148 -15.17 7.11 4.99
N TYR A 149 -14.14 6.58 5.63
CA TYR A 149 -14.12 6.32 7.07
C TYR A 149 -14.31 7.59 7.90
N VAL A 150 -13.69 8.70 7.48
CA VAL A 150 -13.75 9.97 8.22
C VAL A 150 -15.06 10.73 7.94
N LYS A 151 -15.57 10.68 6.71
CA LYS A 151 -16.70 11.53 6.26
C LYS A 151 -18.07 10.90 6.45
N ILE A 152 -18.20 9.58 6.34
CA ILE A 152 -19.49 8.90 6.32
C ILE A 152 -19.97 8.58 7.75
N GLN A 153 -21.15 9.08 8.12
CA GLN A 153 -21.69 8.98 9.49
C GLN A 153 -22.94 8.09 9.63
N THR A 154 -23.56 7.70 8.51
CA THR A 154 -24.79 6.91 8.48
C THR A 154 -24.52 5.41 8.28
N ASN A 155 -25.41 4.56 8.79
CA ASN A 155 -25.25 3.09 8.75
C ASN A 155 -25.34 2.52 7.34
N THR A 156 -26.21 3.04 6.47
CA THR A 156 -26.41 2.51 5.10
C THR A 156 -25.17 2.61 4.19
N PRO A 157 -24.40 3.71 4.17
CA PRO A 157 -23.13 3.77 3.44
C PRO A 157 -21.94 3.09 4.16
N SER A 158 -22.14 2.43 5.30
CA SER A 158 -21.09 1.65 5.97
C SER A 158 -20.67 0.42 5.15
N TYR A 159 -21.59 -0.18 4.39
CA TYR A 159 -21.28 -1.31 3.49
C TYR A 159 -20.23 -0.94 2.44
N LEU A 160 -20.22 0.32 1.99
CA LEU A 160 -19.26 0.78 1.01
C LEU A 160 -17.83 0.74 1.58
N ARG A 161 -17.65 1.00 2.89
CA ARG A 161 -16.34 0.86 3.56
C ARG A 161 -15.88 -0.60 3.54
N SER A 162 -16.77 -1.53 3.81
CA SER A 162 -16.47 -2.97 3.75
C SER A 162 -16.12 -3.42 2.35
N VAL A 163 -16.85 -2.96 1.32
CA VAL A 163 -16.55 -3.28 -0.09
C VAL A 163 -15.17 -2.76 -0.49
N THR A 164 -14.85 -1.49 -0.19
CA THR A 164 -13.52 -0.93 -0.50
C THR A 164 -12.40 -1.65 0.27
N TRP A 165 -12.66 -2.02 1.52
CA TRP A 165 -11.71 -2.78 2.33
C TRP A 165 -11.47 -4.17 1.73
N THR A 166 -12.52 -4.92 1.39
CA THR A 166 -12.41 -6.25 0.77
C THR A 166 -11.71 -6.18 -0.59
N ALA A 167 -12.02 -5.16 -1.41
CA ALA A 167 -11.31 -4.94 -2.67
C ALA A 167 -9.81 -4.69 -2.45
N SER A 168 -9.44 -3.90 -1.42
CA SER A 168 -8.04 -3.66 -1.06
C SER A 168 -7.34 -4.95 -0.66
N VAL A 169 -8.02 -5.81 0.12
CA VAL A 169 -7.50 -7.12 0.54
C VAL A 169 -7.35 -8.04 -0.67
N ALA A 170 -8.29 -8.05 -1.62
CA ALA A 170 -8.19 -8.87 -2.83
C ALA A 170 -6.98 -8.49 -3.70
N VAL A 171 -6.72 -7.18 -3.86
CA VAL A 171 -5.52 -6.68 -4.55
C VAL A 171 -4.25 -7.14 -3.84
N LEU A 172 -4.21 -7.03 -2.51
CA LEU A 172 -3.09 -7.47 -1.69
C LEU A 172 -2.81 -8.98 -1.83
N MET A 173 -3.87 -9.80 -1.78
CA MET A 173 -3.73 -11.25 -1.97
C MET A 173 -3.26 -11.58 -3.38
N THR A 174 -3.68 -10.83 -4.39
CA THR A 174 -3.23 -11.01 -5.78
C THR A 174 -1.73 -10.75 -5.93
N MET A 175 -1.17 -9.77 -5.23
CA MET A 175 0.30 -9.56 -5.20
C MET A 175 1.02 -10.79 -4.64
N PHE A 176 0.57 -11.32 -3.51
CA PHE A 176 1.18 -12.51 -2.90
C PHE A 176 1.06 -13.74 -3.79
N VAL A 177 -0.10 -13.99 -4.39
CA VAL A 177 -0.30 -15.12 -5.30
C VAL A 177 0.60 -15.01 -6.52
N LYS A 178 0.68 -13.83 -7.16
CA LYS A 178 1.56 -13.62 -8.31
C LYS A 178 3.04 -13.78 -7.96
N ALA A 179 3.46 -13.26 -6.79
CA ALA A 179 4.81 -13.47 -6.29
C ALA A 179 5.11 -14.95 -6.05
N GLY A 180 4.19 -15.68 -5.40
CA GLY A 180 4.30 -17.12 -5.15
C GLY A 180 4.41 -17.93 -6.44
N ASN A 181 3.52 -17.69 -7.40
CA ASN A 181 3.54 -18.38 -8.69
C ASN A 181 4.86 -18.15 -9.44
N LYS A 182 5.38 -16.92 -9.42
CA LYS A 182 6.66 -16.59 -10.06
C LYS A 182 7.84 -17.30 -9.38
N MET A 183 7.85 -17.37 -8.05
CA MET A 183 8.86 -18.12 -7.29
C MET A 183 8.78 -19.63 -7.57
N ASN A 184 7.59 -20.21 -7.64
CA ASN A 184 7.43 -21.64 -7.97
C ASN A 184 7.96 -21.96 -9.36
N SER A 185 7.64 -21.13 -10.36
CA SER A 185 8.19 -21.27 -11.72
C SER A 185 9.71 -21.16 -11.75
N ALA A 186 10.31 -20.30 -10.91
CA ALA A 186 11.77 -20.17 -10.82
C ALA A 186 12.44 -21.36 -10.11
N LEU A 187 11.73 -22.01 -9.19
CA LEU A 187 12.24 -23.16 -8.42
C LEU A 187 11.89 -24.52 -9.06
N GLY A 188 11.09 -24.55 -10.12
CA GLY A 188 10.67 -25.79 -10.79
C GLY A 188 9.69 -26.63 -9.99
N LEU A 189 8.86 -25.99 -9.16
CA LEU A 189 7.83 -26.62 -8.31
C LEU A 189 6.44 -26.60 -8.95
#